data_AF-A0AAN7VKB3-F1
#
_entry.id   AF-A0AAN7VKB3-F1
#
_cell.length_a   1.000
_cell.length_b   1.000
_cell.length_c   1.000
_cell.angle_alpha   90.00
_cell.angle_beta   90.00
_cell.angle_gamma   90.00
#
_symmetry.space_group_name_H-M   'P 1'
#
loop_
_entity.id
_entity.type
_entity.pdbx_description
1 polymer ?
#
loop_
_entity_poly.entity_id
_entity_poly.type
_entity_poly.pdbx_seq_one_letter_code
_entity_poly.pdbx_strand_id
1 'polypeptide(L)'
;MFFSAIRSRGGYNNNPTAKQFEGAYKRLLLKTEISTSVSANCVQIDNTSILTISRHVTENEDILDFPNWSPYLIDVTKYISGFVARKIAKSVKCSICVDSVFALETNSQLLTRKNRGGLLYASSDVIKICQIAETVFRFFIQTTPHPVISKMVISGLRKINNSYNPFASLNSHILNQDPINNHILQLTSLVLKVYFTIRVHYQNTHINQIKTRVR
;
A
#
# COMPACT_ATOMS: atom_id res chain seq x y z
N MET A 1 13.97 -19.68 -28.62
CA MET A 1 13.55 -18.36 -28.10
C MET A 1 13.80 -18.22 -26.59
N PHE A 2 13.21 -19.07 -25.74
CA PHE A 2 13.33 -19.00 -24.27
C PHE A 2 14.79 -19.10 -23.74
N PHE A 3 15.54 -20.12 -24.14
CA PHE A 3 16.93 -20.30 -23.67
C PHE A 3 17.89 -19.22 -24.15
N SER A 4 17.64 -18.62 -25.32
CA SER A 4 18.42 -17.50 -25.83
C SER A 4 18.22 -16.23 -24.97
N ALA A 5 17.00 -15.97 -24.50
CA ALA A 5 16.71 -14.85 -23.59
C ALA A 5 17.30 -15.05 -22.18
N ILE A 6 17.47 -16.29 -21.75
CA ILE A 6 18.16 -16.61 -20.50
C ILE A 6 19.68 -16.36 -20.66
N ARG A 7 20.27 -16.81 -21.77
CA ARG A 7 21.71 -16.63 -22.04
C ARG A 7 22.09 -15.18 -22.30
N SER A 8 21.28 -14.41 -23.03
CA SER A 8 21.54 -12.98 -23.30
C SER A 8 21.65 -12.16 -22.01
N ARG A 9 21.00 -12.62 -20.94
CA ARG A 9 21.03 -11.95 -19.64
C ARG A 9 22.29 -12.22 -18.83
N GLY A 10 23.02 -13.29 -19.15
CA GLY A 10 24.35 -13.57 -18.61
C GLY A 10 25.47 -12.76 -19.26
N GLY A 11 25.16 -11.90 -20.24
CA GLY A 11 26.16 -11.18 -21.03
C GLY A 11 27.02 -12.16 -21.83
N TYR A 12 28.33 -12.20 -21.52
CA TYR A 12 29.28 -13.16 -22.12
C TYR A 12 29.25 -14.54 -21.46
N ASN A 13 28.45 -14.74 -20.40
CA ASN A 13 28.31 -16.05 -19.77
C ASN A 13 27.24 -16.90 -20.47
N ASN A 14 27.67 -17.70 -21.44
CA ASN A 14 26.82 -18.63 -22.18
C ASN A 14 26.37 -19.87 -21.37
N ASN A 15 26.92 -20.08 -20.16
CA ASN A 15 26.59 -21.22 -19.29
C ASN A 15 26.27 -20.75 -17.85
N PRO A 16 25.06 -20.24 -17.59
CA PRO A 16 24.67 -19.77 -16.27
C PRO A 16 24.61 -20.91 -15.26
N THR A 17 25.02 -20.62 -14.02
CA THR A 17 24.77 -21.52 -12.87
C THR A 17 23.28 -21.62 -12.55
N ALA A 18 22.84 -22.67 -11.85
CA ALA A 18 21.43 -22.89 -11.51
C ALA A 18 20.78 -21.66 -10.82
N LYS A 19 21.52 -20.95 -9.96
CA LYS A 19 21.05 -19.74 -9.29
C LYS A 19 20.86 -18.56 -10.25
N GLN A 20 21.74 -18.43 -11.25
CA GLN A 20 21.61 -17.42 -12.30
C GLN A 20 20.45 -17.73 -13.23
N PHE A 21 20.25 -19.01 -13.56
CA PHE A 21 19.09 -19.47 -14.31
C PHE A 21 17.77 -19.15 -13.58
N GLU A 22 17.68 -19.47 -12.29
CA GLU A 22 16.49 -19.19 -11.48
C GLU A 22 16.15 -17.69 -11.43
N GLY A 23 17.16 -16.83 -11.23
CA GLY A 23 16.98 -15.37 -11.24
C GLY A 23 16.64 -14.80 -12.62
N ALA A 24 17.18 -15.40 -13.69
CA ALA A 24 16.81 -15.07 -15.06
C ALA A 24 15.35 -15.43 -15.33
N TYR A 25 14.96 -16.66 -14.98
CA TYR A 25 13.63 -17.22 -15.14
C TYR A 25 12.54 -16.43 -14.40
N LYS A 26 12.72 -16.18 -13.10
CA LYS A 26 11.77 -15.41 -12.28
C LYS A 26 11.45 -14.04 -12.85
N ARG A 27 12.43 -13.40 -13.50
CA ARG A 27 12.25 -12.06 -14.10
C ARG A 27 11.85 -12.10 -15.58
N LEU A 28 12.03 -13.21 -16.27
CA LEU A 28 11.36 -13.49 -17.55
C LEU A 28 9.83 -13.59 -17.33
N LEU A 29 9.42 -14.31 -16.27
CA LEU A 29 8.01 -14.47 -15.91
C LEU A 29 7.30 -13.14 -15.55
N LEU A 30 8.04 -12.13 -15.08
CA LEU A 30 7.50 -10.82 -14.71
C LEU A 30 7.45 -9.81 -15.88
N LYS A 31 8.12 -10.08 -17.00
CA LYS A 31 8.16 -9.22 -18.20
C LYS A 31 7.70 -10.05 -19.40
N THR A 32 6.40 -10.25 -19.52
CA THR A 32 5.83 -11.03 -20.62
C THR A 32 5.59 -10.13 -21.82
N GLU A 33 6.55 -10.16 -22.74
CA GLU A 33 6.37 -10.15 -24.20
C GLU A 33 7.78 -10.18 -24.81
N ILE A 34 8.33 -11.39 -24.94
CA ILE A 34 9.62 -11.58 -25.61
C ILE A 34 9.32 -11.62 -27.10
N SER A 35 9.29 -10.45 -27.73
CA SER A 35 9.31 -10.34 -29.19
C SER A 35 10.75 -10.45 -29.68
N THR A 36 10.96 -11.24 -30.73
CA THR A 36 12.26 -11.34 -31.38
C THR A 36 12.54 -10.06 -32.16
N SER A 37 13.82 -9.69 -32.26
CA SER A 37 14.25 -8.73 -33.28
C SER A 37 14.18 -9.42 -34.65
N VAL A 38 13.81 -8.67 -35.69
CA VAL A 38 13.69 -9.16 -37.08
C VAL A 38 15.01 -9.74 -37.62
N SER A 39 16.14 -9.35 -37.02
CA SER A 39 17.51 -9.80 -37.37
C SER A 39 17.97 -11.10 -36.69
N ALA A 40 17.13 -11.76 -35.88
CA ALA A 40 17.52 -12.99 -35.20
C ALA A 40 17.45 -14.21 -36.15
N ASN A 41 18.50 -15.04 -36.17
CA ASN A 41 18.53 -16.31 -36.91
C ASN A 41 17.73 -17.42 -36.17
N CYS A 42 16.47 -17.14 -35.84
CA CYS A 42 15.58 -18.06 -35.13
C CYS A 42 14.16 -17.94 -35.71
N VAL A 43 13.63 -19.05 -36.24
CA VAL A 43 12.25 -19.15 -36.73
C VAL A 43 11.34 -19.63 -35.60
N GLN A 44 10.19 -18.99 -35.43
CA GLN A 44 9.16 -19.41 -34.49
C GLN A 44 8.49 -20.69 -34.98
N ILE A 45 8.48 -21.75 -34.17
CA ILE A 45 7.91 -23.05 -34.51
C ILE A 45 6.38 -23.06 -34.27
N ASP A 46 5.90 -22.38 -33.22
CA ASP A 46 4.48 -22.28 -32.88
C ASP A 46 4.15 -21.00 -32.09
N ASN A 47 2.88 -20.59 -32.10
CA ASN A 47 2.36 -19.51 -31.27
C ASN A 47 2.07 -20.01 -29.85
N THR A 48 3.12 -20.33 -29.12
CA THR A 48 3.02 -20.69 -27.70
C THR A 48 2.92 -19.41 -26.86
N SER A 49 1.74 -19.14 -26.32
CA SER A 49 1.57 -18.09 -25.31
C SER A 49 2.27 -18.53 -24.02
N ILE A 50 3.23 -17.72 -23.57
CA ILE A 50 3.78 -17.90 -22.23
C ILE A 50 2.61 -17.70 -21.27
N LEU A 51 2.33 -18.67 -20.41
CA LEU A 51 1.32 -18.56 -19.36
C LEU A 51 1.71 -17.40 -18.44
N THR A 52 1.21 -16.22 -18.73
CA THR A 52 1.29 -15.08 -17.84
C THR A 52 0.58 -15.48 -16.57
N ILE A 53 1.24 -15.34 -15.42
CA ILE A 53 0.52 -15.33 -14.15
C ILE A 53 -0.29 -14.04 -14.18
N SER A 54 -1.48 -14.11 -14.77
CA SER A 54 -2.50 -13.09 -14.56
C SER A 54 -2.78 -13.14 -13.08
N ARG A 55 -2.36 -12.10 -12.37
CA ARG A 55 -2.91 -11.83 -11.06
C ARG A 55 -4.35 -11.50 -11.34
N HIS A 56 -5.23 -12.51 -11.34
CA HIS A 56 -6.66 -12.30 -11.32
C HIS A 56 -6.94 -11.41 -10.11
N VAL A 57 -7.05 -10.11 -10.37
CA VAL A 57 -7.81 -9.22 -9.51
C VAL A 57 -9.23 -9.59 -9.87
N THR A 58 -9.78 -10.56 -9.16
CA THR A 58 -11.22 -10.80 -9.21
C THR A 58 -11.88 -9.50 -8.80
N GLU A 59 -12.68 -8.94 -9.70
CA GLU A 59 -13.63 -7.85 -9.44
C GLU A 59 -14.78 -8.38 -8.57
N ASN A 60 -14.45 -8.98 -7.43
CA ASN A 60 -15.44 -9.29 -6.41
C ASN A 60 -15.39 -8.14 -5.41
N GLU A 61 -16.32 -7.18 -5.54
CA GLU A 61 -16.46 -6.05 -4.64
C GLU A 61 -16.82 -6.44 -3.19
N ASP A 62 -17.06 -7.71 -2.88
CA ASP A 62 -17.66 -8.13 -1.60
C ASP A 62 -16.92 -9.24 -0.83
N ILE A 63 -15.58 -9.28 -0.85
CA ILE A 63 -14.83 -10.16 0.06
C ILE A 63 -13.74 -9.37 0.77
N LEU A 64 -13.85 -9.34 2.09
CA LEU A 64 -12.91 -8.86 3.10
C LEU A 64 -11.57 -9.61 3.06
N ASP A 65 -10.88 -9.66 1.93
CA ASP A 65 -9.47 -9.97 1.96
C ASP A 65 -8.75 -8.70 2.37
N PHE A 66 -8.58 -8.52 3.69
CA PHE A 66 -7.29 -8.04 4.15
C PHE A 66 -6.28 -8.91 3.40
N PRO A 67 -5.46 -8.35 2.48
CA PRO A 67 -4.42 -9.15 1.85
C PRO A 67 -3.69 -9.83 3.00
N ASN A 68 -3.28 -11.09 2.86
CA ASN A 68 -2.60 -11.79 3.95
C ASN A 68 -1.32 -11.00 4.30
N TRP A 69 -1.42 -10.07 5.25
CA TRP A 69 -0.40 -9.07 5.48
C TRP A 69 0.67 -9.73 6.29
N SER A 70 1.93 -9.54 5.88
CA SER A 70 3.03 -9.98 6.72
C SER A 70 2.94 -9.28 8.08
N PRO A 71 3.31 -9.95 9.18
CA PRO A 71 3.39 -9.34 10.49
C PRO A 71 4.20 -8.03 10.49
N TYR A 72 5.23 -7.98 9.63
CA TYR A 72 6.01 -6.77 9.38
C TYR A 72 5.18 -5.61 8.84
N LEU A 73 4.32 -5.84 7.85
CA LEU A 73 3.51 -4.80 7.23
C LEU A 73 2.47 -4.26 8.21
N ILE A 74 1.86 -5.15 9.01
CA ILE A 74 0.98 -4.75 10.12
C ILE A 74 1.74 -3.82 11.07
N ASP A 75 2.94 -4.18 11.51
CA ASP A 75 3.73 -3.34 12.41
C ASP A 75 4.21 -2.03 11.76
N VAL A 76 4.49 -2.02 10.45
CA VAL A 76 4.80 -0.79 9.70
C VAL A 76 3.59 0.14 9.67
N THR A 77 2.38 -0.37 9.44
CA THR A 77 1.17 0.47 9.46
C THR A 77 0.89 1.04 10.85
N LYS A 78 1.14 0.28 11.92
CA LYS A 78 1.11 0.78 13.31
C LYS A 78 2.17 1.86 13.57
N TYR A 79 3.35 1.76 12.95
CA TYR A 79 4.38 2.79 13.06
C TYR A 79 3.96 4.10 12.37
N ILE A 80 3.40 3.99 11.16
CA ILE A 80 2.94 5.15 10.40
C ILE A 80 1.75 5.82 11.11
N SER A 81 0.84 5.05 11.69
CA SER A 81 -0.34 5.61 12.37
C SER A 81 0.03 6.52 13.54
N GLY A 82 1.11 6.25 14.28
CA GLY A 82 1.62 7.15 15.32
C GLY A 82 2.03 8.53 14.80
N PHE A 83 2.65 8.60 13.61
CA PHE A 83 2.95 9.87 12.96
C PHE A 83 1.68 10.60 12.49
N VAL A 84 0.72 9.84 11.94
CA VAL A 84 -0.58 10.37 11.50
C VAL A 84 -1.32 10.99 12.68
N ALA A 85 -1.41 10.28 13.81
CA ALA A 85 -2.00 10.76 15.06
C ALA A 85 -1.36 12.08 15.53
N ARG A 86 -0.02 12.16 15.56
CA ARG A 86 0.71 13.39 15.90
C ARG A 86 0.38 14.56 14.98
N LYS A 87 0.19 14.31 13.68
CA LYS A 87 -0.13 15.35 12.71
C LYS A 87 -1.58 15.83 12.87
N ILE A 88 -2.51 14.91 13.13
CA ILE A 88 -3.92 15.22 13.38
C ILE A 88 -4.10 16.06 14.63
N ALA A 89 -3.40 15.71 15.72
CA ALA A 89 -3.47 16.43 16.99
C ALA A 89 -3.09 17.92 16.85
N LYS A 90 -2.27 18.28 15.86
CA LYS A 90 -1.95 19.69 15.56
C LYS A 90 -3.02 20.41 14.74
N SER A 91 -3.88 19.67 14.03
CA SER A 91 -4.89 20.20 13.12
C SER A 91 -6.29 20.29 13.72
N VAL A 92 -6.58 19.50 14.75
CA VAL A 92 -7.90 19.41 15.38
C VAL A 92 -7.93 20.27 16.65
N LYS A 93 -8.97 21.08 16.81
CA LYS A 93 -9.16 21.97 17.98
C LYS A 93 -9.91 21.30 19.14
N CYS A 94 -10.68 20.26 18.86
CA CYS A 94 -11.48 19.55 19.87
C CYS A 94 -10.59 18.66 20.74
N SER A 95 -10.53 18.93 22.05
CA SER A 95 -9.74 18.15 23.02
C SER A 95 -10.16 16.68 23.05
N ILE A 96 -11.47 16.40 23.09
CA ILE A 96 -12.04 15.05 23.14
C ILE A 96 -11.60 14.22 21.92
N CYS A 97 -11.64 14.83 20.73
CA CYS A 97 -11.19 14.16 19.51
C CYS A 97 -9.68 13.91 19.52
N VAL A 98 -8.88 14.84 20.05
CA VAL A 98 -7.43 14.66 20.15
C VAL A 98 -7.10 13.50 21.10
N ASP A 99 -7.74 13.42 22.25
CA ASP A 99 -7.48 12.35 23.24
C ASP A 99 -7.86 10.97 22.68
N SER A 100 -8.96 10.89 21.93
CA SER A 100 -9.43 9.65 21.29
C SER A 100 -8.49 9.06 20.23
N VAL A 101 -7.61 9.90 19.68
CA VAL A 101 -6.68 9.52 18.60
C VAL A 101 -5.44 8.82 19.15
N PHE A 102 -5.13 9.01 20.44
CA PHE A 102 -3.94 8.43 21.08
C PHE A 102 -4.28 7.17 21.89
N ALA A 103 -3.29 6.29 22.01
CA ALA A 103 -3.32 5.13 22.91
C ALA A 103 -2.24 5.28 23.99
N LEU A 104 -2.46 4.61 25.12
CA LEU A 104 -1.50 4.53 26.23
C LEU A 104 -0.45 3.44 26.01
N GLU A 105 -0.76 2.38 25.25
CA GLU A 105 0.09 1.21 25.08
C GLU A 105 0.24 0.78 23.61
N THR A 106 1.29 0.00 23.32
CA THR A 106 1.55 -0.58 22.00
C THR A 106 1.82 -2.07 22.00
N ASN A 107 1.17 -2.77 21.06
CA ASN A 107 1.41 -4.19 20.76
C ASN A 107 2.25 -4.38 19.48
N SER A 108 3.32 -3.59 19.29
CA SER A 108 4.14 -3.64 18.07
C SER A 108 5.62 -3.75 18.40
N GLN A 109 6.26 -4.79 17.87
CA GLN A 109 7.67 -5.05 18.15
C GLN A 109 8.61 -4.04 17.47
N LEU A 110 8.19 -3.49 16.33
CA LEU A 110 8.95 -2.43 15.67
C LEU A 110 9.00 -1.13 16.49
N LEU A 111 7.89 -0.77 17.15
CA LEU A 111 7.86 0.47 17.94
C LEU A 111 8.68 0.30 19.20
N THR A 112 8.54 -0.81 19.93
CA THR A 112 9.34 -1.05 21.14
C THR A 112 10.83 -1.01 20.83
N ARG A 113 11.27 -1.60 19.70
CA ARG A 113 12.68 -1.57 19.30
C ARG A 113 13.17 -0.19 18.84
N LYS A 114 12.33 0.61 18.19
CA LYS A 114 12.71 1.93 17.65
C LYS A 114 12.47 3.07 18.63
N ASN A 115 11.72 2.84 19.71
CA ASN A 115 11.37 3.89 20.65
C ASN A 115 12.61 4.33 21.44
N ARG A 116 12.84 5.65 21.46
CA ARG A 116 13.86 6.32 22.28
C ARG A 116 13.21 7.26 23.32
N GLY A 117 11.96 6.97 23.70
CA GLY A 117 11.18 7.76 24.66
C GLY A 117 10.30 8.87 24.07
N GLY A 118 10.30 9.05 22.75
CA GLY A 118 9.59 10.15 22.07
C GLY A 118 8.56 9.74 21.02
N LEU A 119 8.27 8.44 20.87
CA LEU A 119 7.28 7.95 19.91
C LEU A 119 5.88 7.98 20.53
N LEU A 120 4.92 8.47 19.74
CA LEU A 120 3.51 8.51 20.10
C LEU A 120 2.77 7.29 19.53
N TYR A 121 1.76 6.84 20.26
CA TYR A 121 0.99 5.65 19.96
C TYR A 121 -0.41 6.03 19.54
N ALA A 122 -0.86 5.51 18.40
CA ALA A 122 -2.20 5.77 17.89
C ALA A 122 -3.22 4.80 18.49
N SER A 123 -4.47 5.24 18.61
CA SER A 123 -5.58 4.39 19.03
C SER A 123 -5.82 3.22 18.07
N SER A 124 -6.44 2.16 18.58
CA SER A 124 -6.77 0.97 17.79
C SER A 124 -7.62 1.30 16.57
N ASP A 125 -8.52 2.28 16.69
CA ASP A 125 -9.34 2.78 15.59
C ASP A 125 -8.51 3.47 14.52
N VAL A 126 -7.59 4.37 14.90
CA VAL A 126 -6.70 5.04 13.95
C VAL A 126 -5.80 4.02 13.23
N ILE A 127 -5.34 2.99 13.92
CA ILE A 127 -4.59 1.89 13.31
C ILE A 127 -5.45 1.20 12.25
N LYS A 128 -6.69 0.77 12.59
CA LYS A 128 -7.60 0.11 11.64
C LYS A 128 -7.92 1.00 10.43
N ILE A 129 -8.18 2.29 10.63
CA ILE A 129 -8.38 3.26 9.53
C ILE A 129 -7.16 3.26 8.60
N CYS A 130 -5.95 3.34 9.16
CA CYS A 130 -4.71 3.31 8.38
C CYS A 130 -4.54 1.98 7.65
N GLN A 131 -4.98 0.86 8.24
CA GLN A 131 -4.90 -0.45 7.59
C GLN A 131 -5.81 -0.52 6.36
N ILE A 132 -7.05 -0.06 6.51
CA ILE A 132 -8.00 0.03 5.38
C ILE A 132 -7.46 0.98 4.32
N ALA A 133 -6.93 2.13 4.73
CA ALA A 133 -6.31 3.10 3.82
C ALA A 133 -5.17 2.46 3.00
N GLU A 134 -4.32 1.63 3.60
CA GLU A 134 -3.26 0.93 2.88
C GLU A 134 -3.81 -0.08 1.87
N THR A 135 -4.92 -0.78 2.17
CA THR A 135 -5.57 -1.67 1.19
C THR A 135 -6.05 -0.87 -0.03
N VAL A 136 -6.70 0.28 0.22
CA VAL A 136 -7.17 1.20 -0.82
C VAL A 136 -5.99 1.74 -1.63
N PHE A 137 -4.93 2.20 -0.95
CA PHE A 137 -3.73 2.72 -1.61
C PHE A 137 -3.10 1.70 -2.56
N ARG A 138 -2.94 0.45 -2.11
CA ARG A 138 -2.38 -0.62 -2.93
C ARG A 138 -3.23 -0.94 -4.15
N PHE A 139 -4.55 -0.92 -4.00
CA PHE A 139 -5.47 -1.09 -5.12
C PHE A 139 -5.31 0.04 -6.15
N PHE A 140 -5.33 1.30 -5.71
CA PHE A 140 -5.24 2.46 -6.61
C PHE A 140 -3.90 2.59 -7.35
N ILE A 141 -2.78 2.20 -6.73
CA ILE A 141 -1.47 2.20 -7.42
C ILE A 141 -1.45 1.21 -8.58
N GLN A 142 -2.15 0.08 -8.43
CA GLN A 142 -2.17 -0.94 -9.47
C GLN A 142 -3.11 -0.59 -10.61
N THR A 143 -4.24 0.06 -10.31
CA THR A 143 -5.26 0.38 -11.30
C THR A 143 -5.04 1.72 -11.99
N THR A 144 -4.36 2.68 -11.36
CA THR A 144 -4.23 4.04 -11.90
C THR A 144 -2.78 4.55 -11.90
N PRO A 145 -2.29 5.13 -13.02
CA PRO A 145 -0.93 5.67 -13.09
C PRO A 145 -0.75 6.98 -12.29
N HIS A 146 -1.84 7.72 -12.06
CA HIS A 146 -1.86 8.97 -11.29
C HIS A 146 -2.97 8.93 -10.22
N PRO A 147 -2.66 8.44 -9.00
CA PRO A 147 -3.66 8.32 -7.95
C PRO A 147 -4.08 9.71 -7.44
N VAL A 148 -5.36 10.04 -7.58
CA VAL A 148 -5.94 11.28 -7.05
C VAL A 148 -6.39 11.06 -5.62
N ILE A 149 -5.81 11.82 -4.68
CA ILE A 149 -6.03 11.65 -3.23
C ILE A 149 -7.52 11.78 -2.85
N SER A 150 -8.28 12.70 -3.46
CA SER A 150 -9.71 12.87 -3.16
C SER A 150 -10.53 11.62 -3.47
N LYS A 151 -10.28 10.97 -4.62
CA LYS A 151 -10.95 9.71 -5.01
C LYS A 151 -10.62 8.58 -4.03
N MET A 152 -9.38 8.53 -3.56
CA MET A 152 -8.95 7.54 -2.58
C MET A 152 -9.59 7.76 -1.21
N VAL A 153 -9.75 9.02 -0.79
CA VAL A 153 -10.45 9.35 0.47
C VAL A 153 -11.91 8.92 0.39
N ILE A 154 -12.61 9.21 -0.71
CA ILE A 154 -14.01 8.80 -0.90
C ILE A 154 -14.13 7.27 -0.88
N SER A 155 -13.27 6.57 -1.60
CA SER A 155 -13.23 5.09 -1.60
C SER A 155 -12.93 4.52 -0.20
N GLY A 156 -11.98 5.14 0.52
CA GLY A 156 -11.65 4.78 1.90
C GLY A 156 -12.79 4.99 2.87
N LEU A 157 -13.49 6.13 2.80
CA LEU A 157 -14.67 6.41 3.63
C LEU A 157 -15.80 5.43 3.35
N ARG A 158 -16.09 5.13 2.07
CA ARG A 158 -17.08 4.10 1.69
C ARG A 158 -16.74 2.76 2.33
N LYS A 159 -15.47 2.34 2.24
CA LYS A 159 -15.03 1.05 2.79
C LYS A 159 -15.09 1.03 4.31
N ILE A 160 -14.77 2.13 5.00
CA ILE A 160 -14.85 2.22 6.46
C ILE A 160 -16.31 2.12 6.92
N ASN A 161 -17.21 2.94 6.37
CA ASN A 161 -18.63 2.95 6.75
C ASN A 161 -19.29 1.57 6.58
N ASN A 162 -18.90 0.82 5.56
CA ASN A 162 -19.41 -0.55 5.35
C ASN A 162 -18.77 -1.58 6.29
N SER A 163 -17.57 -1.33 6.82
CA SER A 163 -16.81 -2.33 7.58
C SER A 163 -17.01 -2.22 9.09
N TYR A 164 -17.03 -1.01 9.65
CA TYR A 164 -17.21 -0.77 11.09
C TYR A 164 -17.49 0.71 11.38
N ASN A 165 -18.06 0.99 12.55
CA ASN A 165 -18.25 2.37 13.02
C ASN A 165 -16.99 2.86 13.76
N PRO A 166 -16.21 3.81 13.20
CA PRO A 166 -14.99 4.32 13.84
C PRO A 166 -15.31 5.20 15.05
N PHE A 167 -14.53 5.07 16.12
CA PHE A 167 -14.67 5.84 17.37
C PHE A 167 -16.04 5.69 18.04
N ALA A 168 -16.49 4.45 18.25
CA ALA A 168 -17.77 4.16 18.92
C ALA A 168 -17.88 4.80 20.33
N SER A 169 -16.75 5.02 21.01
CA SER A 169 -16.68 5.73 22.29
C SER A 169 -17.04 7.21 22.21
N LEU A 170 -17.00 7.80 21.01
CA LEU A 170 -17.41 9.19 20.75
C LEU A 170 -18.87 9.30 20.32
N ASN A 171 -19.64 8.22 20.25
CA ASN A 171 -21.05 8.28 19.81
C ASN A 171 -21.89 9.26 20.65
N SER A 172 -21.60 9.39 21.95
CA SER A 172 -22.25 10.38 22.82
C SER A 172 -21.83 11.83 22.51
N HIS A 173 -20.64 12.04 21.96
CA HIS A 173 -20.12 13.34 21.51
C HIS A 173 -20.75 13.80 20.18
N ILE A 174 -21.28 12.86 19.38
CA ILE A 174 -21.96 13.13 18.11
C ILE A 174 -23.38 13.63 18.30
N LEU A 175 -24.05 13.28 19.42
CA LEU A 175 -25.50 13.52 19.59
C LEU A 175 -25.92 14.99 19.49
N ASN A 176 -25.00 15.92 19.71
CA ASN A 176 -25.24 17.36 19.63
C ASN A 176 -24.72 18.01 18.34
N GLN A 177 -24.31 17.22 17.34
CA GLN A 177 -23.70 17.70 16.09
C GLN A 177 -24.59 17.44 14.88
N ASP A 178 -24.41 18.25 13.84
CA ASP A 178 -25.08 18.02 12.56
C ASP A 178 -24.68 16.65 11.96
N PRO A 179 -25.64 15.87 11.44
CA PRO A 179 -25.38 14.54 10.89
C PRO A 179 -24.40 14.56 9.69
N ILE A 180 -24.34 15.68 8.97
CA ILE A 180 -23.44 15.87 7.81
C ILE A 180 -22.06 16.39 8.24
N ASN A 181 -22.00 17.24 9.28
CA ASN A 181 -20.76 17.84 9.79
C ASN A 181 -20.32 17.18 11.10
N ASN A 182 -20.39 15.85 11.15
CA ASN A 182 -19.95 15.10 12.31
C ASN A 182 -18.41 15.15 12.43
N HIS A 183 -17.92 15.46 13.63
CA HIS A 183 -16.50 15.43 13.97
C HIS A 183 -15.84 14.09 13.64
N ILE A 184 -16.57 12.96 13.73
CA ILE A 184 -16.03 11.64 13.37
C ILE A 184 -15.77 11.54 11.86
N LEU A 185 -16.70 11.99 11.02
CA LEU A 185 -16.50 11.99 9.56
C LEU A 185 -15.36 12.92 9.17
N GLN A 186 -15.25 14.07 9.82
CA GLN A 186 -14.14 15.00 9.60
C GLN A 186 -12.81 14.39 10.05
N LEU A 187 -12.77 13.78 11.24
CA LEU A 187 -11.57 13.15 11.79
C LEU A 187 -11.10 11.98 10.93
N THR A 188 -12.01 11.08 10.55
CA THR A 188 -11.71 9.93 9.68
C THR A 188 -11.22 10.38 8.30
N SER A 189 -11.87 11.38 7.69
CA SER A 189 -11.44 11.99 6.43
C SER A 189 -10.04 12.61 6.54
N LEU A 190 -9.74 13.30 7.65
CA LEU A 190 -8.42 13.86 7.93
C LEU A 190 -7.36 12.78 8.09
N VAL A 191 -7.64 11.69 8.81
CA VAL A 191 -6.74 10.53 8.95
C VAL A 191 -6.39 9.97 7.58
N LEU A 192 -7.41 9.70 6.76
CA LEU A 192 -7.23 9.16 5.41
C LEU A 192 -6.41 10.11 4.54
N LYS A 193 -6.75 11.39 4.52
CA LYS A 193 -6.03 12.40 3.72
C LYS A 193 -4.57 12.47 4.11
N VAL A 194 -4.26 12.53 5.40
CA VAL A 194 -2.88 12.55 5.89
C VAL A 194 -2.15 11.27 5.49
N TYR A 195 -2.76 10.10 5.69
CA TYR A 195 -2.15 8.82 5.34
C TYR A 195 -1.83 8.75 3.84
N PHE A 196 -2.80 9.03 2.97
CA PHE A 196 -2.61 8.98 1.53
C PHE A 196 -1.55 9.98 1.04
N THR A 197 -1.49 11.19 1.60
CA THR A 197 -0.44 12.16 1.22
C THR A 197 0.98 11.61 1.50
N ILE A 198 1.18 10.97 2.65
CA ILE A 198 2.47 10.38 3.02
C ILE A 198 2.82 9.24 2.06
N ARG A 199 1.86 8.36 1.78
CA ARG A 199 2.08 7.17 0.94
C ARG A 199 2.32 7.52 -0.52
N VAL A 200 1.56 8.46 -1.08
CA VAL A 200 1.76 8.96 -2.45
C VAL A 200 3.11 9.65 -2.59
N HIS A 201 3.51 10.47 -1.62
CA HIS A 201 4.84 11.09 -1.61
C HIS A 201 5.94 10.02 -1.62
N TYR A 202 5.86 9.03 -0.73
CA TYR A 202 6.83 7.93 -0.68
C TYR A 202 6.93 7.19 -2.02
N GLN A 203 5.80 6.87 -2.65
CA GLN A 203 5.78 6.22 -3.96
C GLN A 203 6.44 7.07 -5.04
N ASN A 204 6.12 8.36 -5.10
CA ASN A 204 6.71 9.29 -6.06
C ASN A 204 8.22 9.42 -5.87
N THR A 205 8.70 9.48 -4.62
CA THR A 205 10.14 9.51 -4.34
C THR A 205 10.84 8.24 -4.81
N HIS A 206 10.22 7.07 -4.62
CA HIS A 206 10.77 5.78 -5.07
C HIS A 206 10.85 5.71 -6.61
N ILE A 207 9.80 6.14 -7.32
CA ILE A 207 9.78 6.19 -8.79
C ILE A 207 10.88 7.13 -9.32
N ASN A 208 11.06 8.29 -8.70
CA ASN A 208 12.07 9.26 -9.11
C ASN A 208 13.49 8.73 -8.90
N GLN A 209 13.76 8.05 -7.77
CA GLN A 209 15.06 7.42 -7.50
C GLN A 209 15.41 6.33 -8.51
N ILE A 210 14.43 5.56 -8.97
CA ILE A 210 14.64 4.55 -10.04
C ILE A 210 15.03 5.25 -11.34
N LYS A 211 14.33 6.32 -11.72
CA LYS A 211 14.64 7.08 -12.94
C LYS A 211 16.05 7.68 -12.91
N THR A 212 16.52 8.16 -11.76
CA THR A 212 17.88 8.71 -11.63
C THR A 212 18.98 7.65 -11.71
N ARG A 213 18.70 6.39 -11.36
CA ARG A 213 19.69 5.29 -11.44
C ARG A 213 19.79 4.64 -12.83
N VAL A 214 18.84 4.91 -13.71
CA VAL A 214 18.77 4.36 -15.07
C VAL A 214 19.32 5.36 -16.12
N ARG A 215 19.76 6.54 -15.69
CA ARG A 215 20.49 7.50 -16.51
C ARG A 215 21.98 7.32 -16.41
#